data_AF-A0A484KPR1-F1
#
_entry.id   AF-A0A484KPR1-F1
#
_cell.length_a   1.000
_cell.length_b   1.000
_cell.length_c   1.000
_cell.angle_alpha   90.00
_cell.angle_beta   90.00
_cell.angle_gamma   90.00
#
_symmetry.space_group_name_H-M   'P 1'
#
loop_
_entity.id
_entity.type
_entity.pdbx_description
1 polymer ?
#
loop_
_entity_poly.entity_id
_entity_poly.type
_entity_poly.pdbx_seq_one_letter_code
_entity_poly.pdbx_strand_id
1 'polypeptide(L)'
;MHLDIAIKEINGLIDYFKGYRETGYSKAIDEAKEIAAEMDIPPIFPEKRLIRKKKRVDESSSSEEVSFTNEENFRVNFFSYVVDKAISYLKMRIEPFKDYERLFGFLFPHKLSGSEEKELKLFCHQFENALKFEERSDIDAEELYMELKSFNTLQTSEFSNPIDVLKHLKELGCYQNACIAYRILLTVPVTVESAQRSFSKLKLLKSYLRSTMSQDRLSGLAVIAIENEILESIDCEDVINQFALKNARRTSRILS
;
A
#
# COMPACT_ATOMS: atom_id res chain seq x y z
N MET A 1 -9.03 -9.43 10.05
CA MET A 1 -7.97 -8.41 9.94
C MET A 1 -8.42 -7.19 10.72
N HIS A 2 -7.75 -6.83 11.82
CA HIS A 2 -8.13 -5.68 12.64
C HIS A 2 -7.49 -4.40 12.10
N LEU A 3 -8.11 -3.83 11.08
CA LEU A 3 -7.63 -2.61 10.42
C LEU A 3 -7.47 -1.45 11.43
N ASP A 4 -8.39 -1.35 12.38
CA ASP A 4 -8.40 -0.36 13.45
C ASP A 4 -7.11 -0.42 14.31
N ILE A 5 -6.60 -1.62 14.59
CA ILE A 5 -5.33 -1.81 15.30
C ILE A 5 -4.16 -1.31 14.45
N ALA A 6 -4.12 -1.68 13.17
CA ALA A 6 -3.05 -1.24 12.27
C ALA A 6 -3.03 0.30 12.11
N ILE A 7 -4.19 0.94 11.98
CA ILE A 7 -4.30 2.40 11.93
C ILE A 7 -3.79 3.03 13.23
N LYS A 8 -4.14 2.45 14.39
CA LYS A 8 -3.67 2.93 15.70
C LYS A 8 -2.14 2.83 15.85
N GLU A 9 -1.55 1.69 15.49
CA GLU A 9 -0.10 1.47 15.55
C GLU A 9 0.66 2.45 14.62
N ILE A 10 0.18 2.65 13.39
CA ILE A 10 0.81 3.59 12.44
C ILE A 10 0.70 5.04 12.96
N ASN A 11 -0.44 5.43 13.53
CA ASN A 11 -0.57 6.76 14.13
C ASN A 11 0.38 6.94 15.31
N GLY A 12 0.52 5.92 16.18
CA GLY A 12 1.49 5.94 17.27
C GLY A 12 2.93 6.11 16.76
N LEU A 13 3.29 5.44 15.67
CA LEU A 13 4.60 5.59 15.03
C LEU A 13 4.80 7.00 14.45
N ILE A 14 3.77 7.59 13.82
CA ILE A 14 3.82 8.97 13.31
C ILE A 14 4.07 9.94 14.47
N ASP A 15 3.39 9.77 15.60
CA ASP A 15 3.56 10.65 16.75
C ASP A 15 4.92 10.48 17.41
N TYR A 16 5.45 9.26 17.45
CA TYR A 16 6.84 9.00 17.82
C TYR A 16 7.82 9.79 16.93
N PHE A 17 7.67 9.72 15.60
CA PHE A 17 8.57 10.46 14.69
C PHE A 17 8.44 11.98 14.81
N LYS A 18 7.25 12.51 15.11
CA LYS A 18 7.09 13.95 15.41
C LYS A 18 7.88 14.34 16.66
N GLY A 19 7.79 13.56 17.74
CA GLY A 19 8.58 13.80 18.95
C GLY A 19 10.09 13.61 18.73
N TYR A 20 10.47 12.61 17.94
CA TYR A 20 11.86 12.35 17.55
C TYR A 20 12.46 13.48 16.70
N ARG A 21 11.65 14.15 15.87
CA ARG A 21 12.07 15.33 15.12
C ARG A 21 12.56 16.46 16.03
N GLU A 22 11.91 16.65 17.18
CA GLU A 22 12.22 17.73 18.12
C GLU A 22 13.37 17.38 19.07
N THR A 23 13.35 16.15 19.61
CA THR A 23 14.23 15.73 20.71
C THR A 23 15.28 14.68 20.32
N GLY A 24 15.11 14.04 19.17
CA GLY A 24 15.96 12.94 18.71
C GLY A 24 17.31 13.39 18.18
N TYR A 25 17.43 14.63 17.69
CA TYR A 25 18.68 15.13 17.13
C TYR A 25 19.82 15.17 18.17
N SER A 26 19.55 15.68 19.38
CA SER A 26 20.56 15.73 20.44
C SER A 26 21.00 14.33 20.86
N LYS A 27 20.04 13.44 21.10
CA LYS A 27 20.31 12.04 21.46
C LYS A 27 21.14 11.32 20.39
N ALA A 28 20.77 11.47 19.12
CA ALA A 28 21.50 10.85 18.01
C ALA A 28 22.92 11.39 17.85
N ILE A 29 23.14 12.69 18.11
CA ILE A 29 24.47 13.31 18.13
C ILE A 29 25.31 12.77 19.28
N ASP A 30 24.73 12.65 20.47
CA ASP A 30 25.42 12.18 21.66
C ASP A 30 25.83 10.70 21.51
N GLU A 31 24.92 9.85 21.04
CA GLU A 31 25.21 8.44 20.70
C GLU A 31 26.29 8.33 19.61
N ALA A 32 26.23 9.16 18.56
CA ALA A 32 27.24 9.17 17.51
C ALA A 32 28.63 9.61 18.01
N LYS A 33 28.69 10.54 18.98
CA LYS A 33 29.94 10.96 19.63
C LYS A 33 30.54 9.85 20.47
N GLU A 34 29.72 9.10 21.21
CA GLU A 34 30.16 7.94 21.99
C GLU A 34 30.77 6.86 21.08
N ILE A 35 30.08 6.49 20.01
CA ILE A 35 30.56 5.51 19.02
C ILE A 35 31.86 6.00 18.35
N ALA A 36 31.94 7.29 18.00
CA ALA A 36 33.15 7.85 17.40
C ALA A 36 34.34 7.79 18.36
N ALA A 37 34.12 8.05 19.65
CA ALA A 37 35.15 7.92 20.68
C ALA A 37 35.61 6.47 20.87
N GLU A 38 34.70 5.49 20.84
CA GLU A 38 35.03 4.07 20.88
C GLU A 38 35.88 3.62 19.69
N MET A 39 35.69 4.25 18.53
CA MET A 39 36.41 3.94 17.29
C MET A 39 37.69 4.77 17.09
N ASP A 40 38.11 5.57 18.07
CA ASP A 40 39.24 6.53 17.97
C ASP A 40 39.09 7.52 16.78
N ILE A 41 37.85 7.86 16.41
CA ILE A 41 37.55 8.82 15.34
C ILE A 41 37.17 10.17 15.97
N PRO A 42 37.78 11.30 15.56
CA PRO A 42 37.40 12.61 16.08
C PRO A 42 35.96 12.97 15.66
N PRO A 43 35.05 13.29 16.60
CA PRO A 43 33.65 13.57 16.30
C PRO A 43 33.45 15.01 15.82
N ILE A 44 34.03 15.34 14.66
CA ILE A 44 34.00 16.68 14.08
C ILE A 44 33.23 16.62 12.76
N PHE A 45 32.36 17.58 12.51
CA PHE A 45 31.69 17.70 11.22
C PHE A 45 32.69 18.11 10.14
N PRO A 46 32.79 17.34 9.03
CA PRO A 46 33.74 17.65 7.97
C PRO A 46 33.39 18.98 7.30
N GLU A 47 34.37 19.88 7.23
CA GLU A 47 34.22 21.15 6.53
C GLU A 47 34.22 20.93 5.02
N LYS A 48 33.10 21.28 4.37
CA LYS A 48 33.02 21.22 2.91
C LYS A 48 33.58 22.52 2.33
N ARG A 49 34.52 22.43 1.38
CA ARG A 49 35.06 23.59 0.67
C ARG A 49 33.93 24.37 -0.01
N LEU A 50 33.72 25.63 0.38
CA LEU A 50 32.79 26.54 -0.28
C LEU A 50 33.35 26.95 -1.66
N ILE A 51 32.69 26.53 -2.73
CA ILE A 51 33.03 26.95 -4.09
C ILE A 51 32.30 28.26 -4.36
N ARG A 52 33.04 29.39 -4.34
CA ARG A 52 32.48 30.70 -4.72
C ARG A 52 32.51 30.86 -6.24
N LYS A 53 31.37 31.16 -6.86
CA LYS A 53 31.31 31.59 -8.26
C LYS A 53 31.94 32.98 -8.41
N LYS A 54 32.60 33.25 -9.54
CA LYS A 54 33.07 34.61 -9.88
C LYS A 54 31.86 35.53 -10.06
N LYS A 55 31.73 36.54 -9.19
CA LYS A 55 30.73 37.61 -9.33
C LYS A 55 31.13 38.55 -10.48
N ARG A 56 30.16 39.04 -11.24
CA ARG A 56 30.36 40.12 -12.23
C ARG A 56 30.15 41.48 -11.55
N VAL A 57 30.78 42.53 -12.10
CA VAL A 57 30.89 43.87 -11.47
C VAL A 57 29.52 44.52 -11.18
N ASP A 58 28.49 44.22 -11.97
CA ASP A 58 27.13 44.78 -11.82
C ASP A 58 26.17 43.95 -10.95
N GLU A 59 26.61 42.83 -10.36
CA GLU A 59 25.75 42.02 -9.49
C GLU A 59 25.65 42.63 -8.08
N SER A 60 24.62 43.44 -7.84
CA SER A 60 24.24 43.89 -6.50
C SER A 60 23.64 42.70 -5.73
N SER A 61 24.44 42.07 -4.87
CA SER A 61 24.02 40.89 -4.11
C SER A 61 23.13 41.27 -2.92
N SER A 62 21.81 41.26 -3.11
CA SER A 62 20.82 41.43 -2.04
C SER A 62 20.24 40.11 -1.51
N SER A 63 20.90 38.98 -1.76
CA SER A 63 20.64 37.74 -1.04
C SER A 63 21.94 37.32 -0.36
N GLU A 64 22.06 37.64 0.92
CA GLU A 64 22.97 36.92 1.80
C GLU A 64 22.54 35.46 1.76
N GLU A 65 23.30 34.61 1.05
CA GLU A 65 23.12 33.16 1.15
C GLU A 65 23.24 32.79 2.63
N VAL A 66 22.14 32.32 3.23
CA VAL A 66 22.08 31.94 4.64
C VAL A 66 23.17 30.90 4.88
N SER A 67 24.22 31.31 5.58
CA SER A 67 25.35 30.44 5.89
C SER A 67 25.02 29.68 7.17
N PHE A 68 24.47 28.48 7.01
CA PHE A 68 24.33 27.55 8.13
C PHE A 68 25.72 27.10 8.60
N THR A 69 25.88 26.92 9.91
CA THR A 69 27.00 26.11 10.42
C THR A 69 26.88 24.67 9.90
N ASN A 70 27.97 23.91 9.81
CA ASN A 70 27.92 22.53 9.31
C ASN A 70 26.97 21.64 10.14
N GLU A 71 26.88 21.91 11.44
CA GLU A 71 25.97 21.24 12.37
C GLU A 71 24.50 21.58 12.09
N GLU A 72 24.17 22.86 11.93
CA GLU A 72 22.80 23.29 11.59
C GLU A 72 22.38 22.81 10.20
N ASN A 73 23.32 22.81 9.25
CA ASN A 73 23.09 22.29 7.91
C ASN A 73 22.75 20.80 7.95
N PHE A 74 23.50 20.00 8.72
CA PHE A 74 23.19 18.58 8.91
C PHE A 74 21.85 18.38 9.62
N ARG A 75 21.56 19.17 10.67
CA ARG A 75 20.28 19.11 11.39
C ARG A 75 19.09 19.39 10.48
N VAL A 76 19.14 20.45 9.68
CA VAL A 76 18.00 20.91 8.88
C VAL A 76 17.89 20.12 7.59
N ASN A 77 18.98 20.01 6.82
CA ASN A 77 18.93 19.47 5.45
C ASN A 77 19.07 17.95 5.38
N PHE A 78 19.60 17.31 6.43
CA PHE A 78 19.70 15.85 6.49
C PHE A 78 18.75 15.26 7.53
N PHE A 79 18.98 15.51 8.82
CA PHE A 79 18.21 14.87 9.89
C PHE A 79 16.71 15.19 9.79
N SER A 80 16.34 16.48 9.80
CA SER A 80 14.94 16.89 9.74
C SER A 80 14.29 16.45 8.43
N TYR A 81 15.02 16.56 7.30
CA TYR A 81 14.53 16.10 6.01
C TYR A 81 14.20 14.60 5.99
N VAL A 82 15.08 13.75 6.53
CA VAL A 82 14.87 12.29 6.57
C VAL A 82 13.67 11.94 7.45
N VAL A 83 13.55 12.57 8.63
CA VAL A 83 12.41 12.36 9.52
C VAL A 83 11.10 12.86 8.89
N ASP A 84 11.11 14.03 8.26
CA ASP A 84 9.95 14.59 7.56
C ASP A 84 9.53 13.70 6.38
N LYS A 85 10.50 13.12 5.65
CA LYS A 85 10.22 12.12 4.61
C LYS A 85 9.57 10.87 5.19
N ALA A 86 10.10 10.32 6.27
CA ALA A 86 9.51 9.15 6.93
C ALA A 86 8.06 9.42 7.36
N ILE A 87 7.81 10.57 8.01
CA ILE A 87 6.46 11.00 8.40
C ILE A 87 5.55 11.12 7.17
N SER A 88 6.03 11.75 6.09
CA SER A 88 5.25 11.92 4.86
C SER A 88 4.86 10.58 4.23
N TYR A 89 5.77 9.61 4.19
CA TYR A 89 5.50 8.28 3.66
C TYR A 89 4.51 7.49 4.52
N LEU A 90 4.62 7.59 5.85
CA LEU A 90 3.67 6.95 6.76
C LEU A 90 2.27 7.56 6.61
N LYS A 91 2.16 8.89 6.50
CA LYS A 91 0.89 9.58 6.24
C LYS A 91 0.27 9.15 4.91
N MET A 92 1.06 9.15 3.84
CA MET A 92 0.59 8.72 2.51
C MET A 92 0.11 7.26 2.52
N ARG A 93 0.74 6.39 3.32
CA ARG A 93 0.31 4.99 3.46
C ARG A 93 -0.97 4.83 4.26
N ILE A 94 -1.27 5.71 5.22
CA ILE A 94 -2.45 5.56 6.09
C ILE A 94 -3.74 6.05 5.44
N GLU A 95 -3.66 7.01 4.52
CA GLU A 95 -4.83 7.61 3.85
C GLU A 95 -5.74 6.57 3.17
N PRO A 96 -5.21 5.64 2.33
CA PRO A 96 -6.05 4.60 1.73
C PRO A 96 -6.76 3.70 2.73
N PHE A 97 -6.13 3.43 3.88
CA PHE A 97 -6.76 2.62 4.93
C PHE A 97 -7.90 3.36 5.62
N LYS A 98 -7.80 4.68 5.77
CA LYS A 98 -8.91 5.51 6.29
C LYS A 98 -10.07 5.59 5.31
N ASP A 99 -9.77 5.75 4.02
CA ASP A 99 -10.79 5.74 2.98
C ASP A 99 -11.48 4.38 2.91
N TYR A 100 -10.71 3.29 3.01
CA TYR A 100 -11.25 1.94 3.10
C TYR A 100 -12.12 1.76 4.35
N GLU A 101 -11.66 2.19 5.53
CA GLU A 101 -12.45 2.13 6.77
C GLU A 101 -13.76 2.92 6.64
N ARG A 102 -13.73 4.11 6.01
CA ARG A 102 -14.93 4.91 5.76
C ARG A 102 -15.93 4.20 4.84
N LEU A 103 -15.44 3.56 3.78
CA LEU A 103 -16.30 2.93 2.76
C LEU A 103 -16.81 1.56 3.18
N PHE A 104 -15.98 0.77 3.87
CA PHE A 104 -16.24 -0.65 4.14
C PHE A 104 -16.41 -0.96 5.63
N GLY A 105 -16.10 -0.01 6.52
CA GLY A 105 -16.09 -0.21 7.98
C GLY A 105 -17.43 -0.68 8.55
N PHE A 106 -18.55 -0.20 8.00
CA PHE A 106 -19.89 -0.55 8.48
C PHE A 106 -20.26 -2.03 8.21
N LEU A 107 -19.63 -2.68 7.22
CA LEU A 107 -19.85 -4.10 6.90
C LEU A 107 -19.15 -5.04 7.88
N PHE A 108 -18.35 -4.54 8.83
CA PHE A 108 -17.76 -5.41 9.83
C PHE A 108 -18.78 -5.73 10.94
N PRO A 109 -18.88 -6.99 11.40
CA PRO A 109 -19.92 -7.42 12.35
C PRO A 109 -20.02 -6.55 13.61
N HIS A 110 -18.88 -6.14 14.17
CA HIS A 110 -18.80 -5.33 15.39
C HIS A 110 -19.31 -3.89 15.20
N LYS A 111 -19.17 -3.31 14.00
CA LYS A 111 -19.69 -1.96 13.67
C LYS A 111 -21.15 -2.04 13.22
N LEU A 112 -21.54 -3.12 12.54
CA LEU A 112 -22.93 -3.35 12.10
C LEU A 112 -23.91 -3.42 13.28
N SER A 113 -23.56 -4.14 14.35
CA SER A 113 -24.43 -4.32 15.52
C SER A 113 -24.63 -3.04 16.36
N GLY A 114 -23.70 -2.08 16.25
CA GLY A 114 -23.71 -0.85 17.05
C GLY A 114 -24.13 0.43 16.30
N SER A 115 -24.41 0.34 14.99
CA SER A 115 -24.70 1.52 14.17
C SER A 115 -26.14 1.99 14.33
N GLU A 116 -26.35 3.32 14.43
CA GLU A 116 -27.69 3.90 14.39
C GLU A 116 -28.32 3.73 13.00
N GLU A 117 -29.65 3.55 12.92
CA GLU A 117 -30.35 3.32 11.64
C GLU A 117 -30.09 4.43 10.61
N LYS A 118 -30.01 5.68 11.07
CA LYS A 118 -29.74 6.85 10.21
C LYS A 118 -28.32 6.83 9.64
N GLU A 119 -27.35 6.42 10.45
CA GLU A 119 -25.95 6.32 10.04
C GLU A 119 -25.76 5.17 9.04
N LEU A 120 -26.39 4.01 9.30
CA LEU A 120 -26.33 2.86 8.40
C LEU A 120 -26.86 3.22 7.00
N LYS A 121 -27.97 3.96 6.93
CA LYS A 121 -28.53 4.43 5.66
C LYS A 121 -27.59 5.38 4.93
N LEU A 122 -26.96 6.31 5.66
CA LEU A 122 -25.94 7.21 5.10
C LEU A 122 -24.77 6.42 4.51
N PHE A 123 -24.25 5.42 5.22
CA PHE A 123 -23.16 4.58 4.75
C PHE A 123 -23.52 3.78 3.49
N CYS A 124 -24.74 3.23 3.42
CA CYS A 124 -25.20 2.52 2.22
C CYS A 124 -25.23 3.43 0.99
N HIS A 125 -25.72 4.67 1.12
CA HIS A 125 -25.70 5.64 0.02
C HIS A 125 -24.28 6.10 -0.35
N GLN A 126 -23.39 6.26 0.63
CA GLN A 126 -21.98 6.56 0.34
C GLN A 126 -21.31 5.40 -0.41
N PHE A 127 -21.65 4.17 -0.05
CA PHE A 127 -21.11 2.96 -0.68
C PHE A 127 -21.59 2.80 -2.12
N GLU A 128 -22.89 2.98 -2.37
CA GLU A 128 -23.47 3.01 -3.72
C GLU A 128 -22.77 4.06 -4.59
N ASN A 129 -22.66 5.30 -4.09
CA ASN A 129 -22.00 6.38 -4.83
C ASN A 129 -20.52 6.09 -5.14
N ALA A 130 -19.82 5.39 -4.24
CA ALA A 130 -18.42 5.02 -4.46
C ALA A 130 -18.25 3.88 -5.48
N LEU A 131 -19.27 3.03 -5.63
CA LEU A 131 -19.29 1.91 -6.58
C LEU A 131 -20.01 2.26 -7.90
N LYS A 132 -20.66 3.42 -7.97
CA LYS A 132 -21.31 3.90 -9.19
C LYS A 132 -20.26 4.23 -10.25
N PHE A 133 -20.36 3.57 -11.40
CA PHE A 133 -19.60 3.92 -12.59
C PHE A 133 -20.57 4.36 -13.69
N GLU A 134 -20.41 5.61 -14.14
CA GLU A 134 -21.34 6.28 -15.05
C GLU A 134 -22.78 6.28 -14.51
N GLU A 135 -23.68 5.49 -15.08
CA GLU A 135 -25.08 5.37 -14.66
C GLU A 135 -25.45 3.98 -14.12
N ARG A 136 -24.46 3.12 -13.89
CA ARG A 136 -24.68 1.78 -13.32
C ARG A 136 -24.07 1.69 -11.94
N SER A 137 -24.86 1.22 -10.99
CA SER A 137 -24.39 0.80 -9.68
C SER A 137 -24.46 -0.72 -9.60
N ASP A 138 -23.44 -1.32 -8.99
CA ASP A 138 -23.43 -2.75 -8.69
C ASP A 138 -24.35 -3.10 -7.49
N ILE A 139 -24.79 -2.09 -6.73
CA ILE A 139 -25.56 -2.25 -5.49
C ILE A 139 -26.61 -1.14 -5.37
N ASP A 140 -27.84 -1.51 -5.00
CA ASP A 140 -28.88 -0.57 -4.58
C ASP A 140 -28.75 -0.27 -3.07
N ALA A 141 -28.65 1.02 -2.71
CA ALA A 141 -28.44 1.43 -1.31
C ALA A 141 -29.65 1.14 -0.40
N GLU A 142 -30.88 1.26 -0.89
CA GLU A 142 -32.08 1.04 -0.09
C GLU A 142 -32.29 -0.46 0.14
N GLU A 143 -32.09 -1.28 -0.89
CA GLU A 143 -32.11 -2.74 -0.77
C GLU A 143 -31.01 -3.21 0.18
N LEU A 144 -29.76 -2.74 0.02
CA LEU A 144 -28.66 -3.09 0.92
C LEU A 144 -28.99 -2.74 2.37
N TYR A 145 -29.54 -1.55 2.62
CA TYR A 145 -29.95 -1.12 3.96
C TYR A 145 -31.02 -2.07 4.55
N MET A 146 -32.04 -2.42 3.77
CA MET A 146 -33.11 -3.33 4.21
C MET A 146 -32.61 -4.75 4.46
N GLU A 147 -31.71 -5.25 3.61
CA GLU A 147 -31.06 -6.55 3.77
C GLU A 147 -30.21 -6.58 5.05
N LEU A 148 -29.35 -5.57 5.27
CA LEU A 148 -28.50 -5.47 6.45
C LEU A 148 -29.30 -5.29 7.74
N LYS A 149 -30.39 -4.50 7.69
CA LYS A 149 -31.30 -4.34 8.83
C LYS A 149 -31.96 -5.66 9.20
N SER A 150 -32.49 -6.37 8.20
CA SER A 150 -33.10 -7.69 8.38
C SER A 150 -32.10 -8.68 8.94
N PHE A 151 -30.88 -8.70 8.40
CA PHE A 151 -29.78 -9.53 8.88
C PHE A 151 -29.41 -9.23 10.34
N ASN A 152 -29.30 -7.96 10.72
CA ASN A 152 -28.98 -7.56 12.09
C ASN A 152 -30.07 -7.99 13.08
N THR A 153 -31.35 -7.92 12.70
CA THR A 153 -32.46 -8.39 13.56
C THR A 153 -32.48 -9.91 13.76
N LEU A 154 -31.93 -10.67 12.83
CA LEU A 154 -31.84 -12.12 12.91
C LEU A 154 -30.61 -12.59 13.70
N GLN A 155 -29.66 -11.70 13.99
CA GLN A 155 -28.30 -12.07 14.36
C GLN A 155 -27.94 -11.63 15.79
N THR A 156 -28.01 -12.58 16.71
CA THR A 156 -27.37 -12.47 18.04
C THR A 156 -25.90 -12.87 17.94
N SER A 157 -24.99 -11.89 17.75
CA SER A 157 -23.58 -11.91 18.21
C SER A 157 -22.65 -13.10 17.89
N GLU A 158 -22.82 -13.88 16.80
CA GLU A 158 -21.97 -15.06 16.54
C GLU A 158 -20.78 -14.87 15.58
N PHE A 159 -20.69 -13.77 14.83
CA PHE A 159 -19.71 -13.65 13.74
C PHE A 159 -18.53 -12.74 14.09
N SER A 160 -17.32 -13.30 14.06
CA SER A 160 -16.08 -12.54 14.32
C SER A 160 -15.47 -11.93 13.05
N ASN A 161 -15.75 -12.48 11.87
CA ASN A 161 -15.07 -12.13 10.63
C ASN A 161 -16.07 -11.97 9.46
N PRO A 162 -15.85 -11.04 8.50
CA PRO A 162 -16.73 -10.87 7.35
C PRO A 162 -16.86 -12.10 6.44
N ILE A 163 -15.87 -13.01 6.48
CA ILE A 163 -15.91 -14.28 5.72
C ILE A 163 -17.06 -15.17 6.21
N ASP A 164 -17.27 -15.22 7.52
CA ASP A 164 -18.29 -16.07 8.13
C ASP A 164 -19.68 -15.51 7.85
N VAL A 165 -19.81 -14.18 7.84
CA VAL A 165 -21.03 -13.50 7.38
C VAL A 165 -21.34 -13.85 5.93
N LEU A 166 -20.36 -13.79 5.02
CA LEU A 166 -20.59 -14.12 3.61
C LEU A 166 -21.03 -15.58 3.42
N LYS A 167 -20.47 -16.53 4.18
CA LYS A 167 -20.90 -17.94 4.13
C LYS A 167 -22.36 -18.07 4.53
N HIS A 168 -22.76 -17.43 5.63
CA HIS A 168 -24.13 -17.49 6.11
C HIS A 168 -25.13 -16.81 5.17
N LEU A 169 -24.78 -15.64 4.61
CA LEU A 169 -25.61 -14.96 3.61
C LEU A 169 -25.84 -15.84 2.36
N LYS A 170 -24.83 -16.63 1.95
CA LYS A 170 -24.97 -17.58 0.85
C LYS A 170 -25.89 -18.76 1.18
N GLU A 171 -25.90 -19.24 2.42
CA GLU A 171 -26.80 -20.30 2.86
C GLU A 171 -28.25 -19.82 2.89
N LEU A 172 -28.49 -18.58 3.31
CA LEU A 172 -29.82 -17.98 3.36
C LEU A 172 -30.37 -17.65 1.95
N GLY A 173 -29.50 -17.30 1.01
CA GLY A 173 -29.84 -17.12 -0.41
C GLY A 173 -30.77 -15.93 -0.72
N CYS A 174 -31.15 -15.13 0.27
CA CYS A 174 -32.13 -14.05 0.16
C CYS A 174 -31.56 -12.63 0.22
N TYR A 175 -30.22 -12.48 0.31
CA TYR A 175 -29.55 -11.19 0.47
C TYR A 175 -28.52 -10.96 -0.65
N GLN A 176 -28.97 -10.47 -1.80
CA GLN A 176 -28.12 -10.35 -2.99
C GLN A 176 -27.15 -9.17 -2.89
N ASN A 177 -27.64 -7.99 -2.50
CA ASN A 177 -26.82 -6.79 -2.39
C ASN A 177 -25.78 -6.92 -1.29
N ALA A 178 -26.15 -7.50 -0.13
CA ALA A 178 -25.21 -7.80 0.94
C ALA A 178 -24.15 -8.80 0.48
N CYS A 179 -24.53 -9.87 -0.23
CA CYS A 179 -23.55 -10.81 -0.80
C CYS A 179 -22.55 -10.12 -1.73
N ILE A 180 -23.00 -9.20 -2.58
CA ILE A 180 -22.13 -8.42 -3.46
C ILE A 180 -21.20 -7.53 -2.64
N ALA A 181 -21.74 -6.78 -1.67
CA ALA A 181 -20.97 -5.90 -0.79
C ALA A 181 -19.85 -6.66 -0.05
N TYR A 182 -20.17 -7.80 0.57
CA TYR A 182 -19.20 -8.64 1.27
C TYR A 182 -18.19 -9.30 0.31
N ARG A 183 -18.57 -9.62 -0.93
CA ARG A 183 -17.61 -10.11 -1.94
C ARG A 183 -16.64 -9.02 -2.35
N ILE A 184 -17.12 -7.80 -2.58
CA ILE A 184 -16.25 -6.66 -2.89
C ILE A 184 -15.29 -6.42 -1.72
N LEU A 185 -15.80 -6.33 -0.49
CA LEU A 185 -14.99 -6.20 0.74
C LEU A 185 -13.85 -7.22 0.80
N LEU A 186 -14.13 -8.49 0.56
CA LEU A 186 -13.15 -9.58 0.68
C LEU A 186 -12.18 -9.69 -0.51
N THR A 187 -12.49 -9.03 -1.63
CA THR A 187 -11.65 -9.06 -2.85
C THR A 187 -10.81 -7.81 -3.01
N VAL A 188 -11.17 -6.70 -2.36
CA VAL A 188 -10.35 -5.49 -2.33
C VAL A 188 -9.03 -5.81 -1.61
N PRO A 189 -7.86 -5.66 -2.27
CA PRO A 189 -6.59 -5.94 -1.65
C PRO A 189 -6.29 -4.87 -0.60
N VAL A 190 -6.57 -5.16 0.67
CA VAL A 190 -6.27 -4.26 1.77
C VAL A 190 -4.76 -4.24 2.07
N THR A 191 -4.04 -5.32 1.78
CA THR A 191 -2.59 -5.42 2.03
C THR A 191 -1.77 -5.39 0.74
N VAL A 192 -0.74 -4.53 0.72
CA VAL A 192 0.24 -4.43 -0.37
C VAL A 192 1.19 -5.65 -0.40
N GLU A 193 1.00 -6.65 0.47
CA GLU A 193 1.93 -7.77 0.63
C GLU A 193 2.04 -8.62 -0.64
N SER A 194 0.92 -8.93 -1.30
CA SER A 194 0.92 -9.66 -2.58
C SER A 194 1.66 -8.87 -3.68
N ALA A 195 1.44 -7.55 -3.72
CA ALA A 195 2.16 -6.67 -4.63
C ALA A 195 3.66 -6.58 -4.29
N GLN A 196 4.03 -6.50 -2.99
CA GLN A 196 5.43 -6.48 -2.55
C GLN A 196 6.17 -7.79 -2.85
N ARG A 197 5.49 -8.94 -2.70
CA ARG A 197 6.03 -10.24 -3.11
C ARG A 197 6.28 -10.26 -4.61
N SER A 198 5.32 -9.78 -5.40
CA SER A 198 5.44 -9.65 -6.85
C SER A 198 6.58 -8.72 -7.27
N PHE A 199 6.73 -7.56 -6.62
CA PHE A 199 7.83 -6.62 -6.87
C PHE A 199 9.20 -7.18 -6.45
N SER A 200 9.25 -7.95 -5.37
CA SER A 200 10.48 -8.61 -4.92
C SER A 200 10.96 -9.65 -5.94
N LYS A 201 10.02 -10.46 -6.50
CA LYS A 201 10.31 -11.39 -7.61
C LYS A 201 10.71 -10.63 -8.88
N LEU A 202 9.99 -9.56 -9.23
CA LEU A 202 10.34 -8.71 -10.38
C LEU A 202 11.73 -8.09 -10.25
N LYS A 203 12.17 -7.69 -9.05
CA LYS A 203 13.51 -7.16 -8.82
C LYS A 203 14.60 -8.19 -9.11
N LEU A 204 14.34 -9.47 -8.87
CA LEU A 204 15.25 -10.58 -9.22
C LEU A 204 15.25 -10.86 -10.73
N LEU A 205 14.08 -10.79 -11.37
CA LEU A 205 13.94 -11.01 -12.81
C LEU A 205 14.58 -9.88 -13.63
N LYS A 206 14.30 -8.63 -13.25
CA LYS A 206 14.79 -7.40 -13.88
C LYS A 206 16.04 -6.88 -13.14
N SER A 207 17.10 -7.68 -13.20
CA SER A 207 18.42 -7.23 -12.76
C SER A 207 19.04 -6.24 -13.75
N TYR A 208 20.00 -5.43 -13.30
CA TYR A 208 20.73 -4.46 -14.13
C TYR A 208 21.33 -5.11 -15.40
N LEU A 209 21.84 -6.34 -15.27
CA LEU A 209 22.41 -7.14 -16.37
C LEU A 209 21.38 -7.71 -17.35
N ARG A 210 20.08 -7.67 -17.03
CA ARG A 210 18.96 -8.20 -17.85
C ARG A 210 17.99 -7.10 -18.33
N SER A 211 18.46 -5.85 -18.37
CA SER A 211 17.63 -4.67 -18.64
C SER A 211 17.15 -4.54 -20.10
N THR A 212 17.69 -5.31 -21.04
CA THR A 212 17.38 -5.25 -22.49
C THR A 212 16.25 -6.20 -22.94
N MET A 213 15.48 -6.75 -22.01
CA MET A 213 14.41 -7.70 -22.33
C MET A 213 13.10 -7.01 -22.78
N SER A 214 12.36 -7.63 -23.71
CA SER A 214 11.04 -7.16 -24.12
C SER A 214 10.00 -7.27 -23.00
N GLN A 215 8.99 -6.39 -23.03
CA GLN A 215 7.94 -6.35 -22.01
C GLN A 215 7.14 -7.65 -21.94
N ASP A 216 6.85 -8.29 -23.07
CA ASP A 216 6.11 -9.55 -23.13
C ASP A 216 6.86 -10.70 -22.46
N ARG A 217 8.19 -10.74 -22.62
CA ARG A 217 9.00 -11.75 -21.95
C ARG A 217 9.12 -11.48 -20.46
N LEU A 218 9.10 -10.21 -20.05
CA LEU A 218 9.14 -9.81 -18.64
C LEU A 218 7.84 -10.18 -17.93
N SER A 219 6.71 -9.86 -18.52
CA SER A 219 5.40 -10.21 -17.97
C SER A 219 5.24 -11.73 -17.87
N GLY A 220 5.61 -12.48 -18.91
CA GLY A 220 5.58 -13.95 -18.89
C GLY A 220 6.42 -14.55 -17.76
N LEU A 221 7.68 -14.12 -17.62
CA LEU A 221 8.55 -14.59 -16.54
C LEU A 221 8.08 -14.16 -15.15
N ALA A 222 7.48 -12.96 -15.04
CA ALA A 222 6.91 -12.48 -13.80
C ALA A 222 5.75 -13.37 -13.34
N VAL A 223 4.82 -13.71 -14.24
CA VAL A 223 3.70 -14.61 -13.94
C VAL A 223 4.21 -15.96 -13.45
N ILE A 224 5.17 -16.56 -14.16
CA ILE A 224 5.78 -17.85 -13.77
C ILE A 224 6.43 -17.77 -12.37
N ALA A 225 7.15 -16.68 -12.07
CA ALA A 225 7.85 -16.52 -10.79
C ALA A 225 6.94 -16.18 -9.61
N ILE A 226 5.80 -15.54 -9.87
CA ILE A 226 4.78 -15.19 -8.87
C ILE A 226 3.92 -16.43 -8.57
N GLU A 227 3.43 -17.10 -9.61
CA GLU A 227 2.53 -18.25 -9.53
C GLU A 227 3.28 -19.60 -9.54
N ASN A 228 4.49 -19.62 -8.97
CA ASN A 228 5.35 -20.82 -8.98
C ASN A 228 4.68 -22.02 -8.29
N GLU A 229 3.85 -21.79 -7.27
CA GLU A 229 3.08 -22.85 -6.60
C GLU A 229 2.07 -23.51 -7.54
N ILE A 230 1.43 -22.73 -8.42
CA ILE A 230 0.53 -23.25 -9.45
C ILE A 230 1.34 -23.96 -10.53
N LEU A 231 2.51 -23.44 -10.91
CA LEU A 231 3.40 -24.05 -11.90
C LEU A 231 3.83 -25.46 -11.49
N GLU A 232 4.08 -25.70 -10.21
CA GLU A 232 4.43 -27.04 -9.68
C GLU A 232 3.33 -28.08 -9.92
N SER A 233 2.07 -27.64 -10.13
CA SER A 233 0.94 -28.51 -10.46
C SER A 233 0.76 -28.76 -11.96
N ILE A 234 1.51 -28.06 -12.83
CA ILE A 234 1.39 -28.16 -14.29
C ILE A 234 2.43 -29.14 -14.83
N ASP A 235 2.01 -30.07 -15.68
CA ASP A 235 2.93 -30.98 -16.37
C ASP A 235 3.67 -30.26 -17.50
N CYS A 236 5.00 -30.21 -17.38
CA CYS A 236 5.88 -29.63 -18.38
C CYS A 236 5.80 -30.37 -19.73
N GLU A 237 5.58 -31.69 -19.74
CA GLU A 237 5.50 -32.46 -20.99
C GLU A 237 4.27 -32.05 -21.82
N ASP A 238 3.13 -31.84 -21.15
CA ASP A 238 1.91 -31.37 -21.80
C ASP A 238 2.10 -29.99 -22.44
N VAL A 239 2.79 -29.08 -21.75
CA VAL A 239 3.08 -27.74 -22.28
C VAL A 239 3.99 -27.81 -23.51
N ILE A 240 5.02 -28.67 -23.48
CA ILE A 240 5.93 -28.89 -24.62
C ILE A 240 5.15 -29.46 -25.81
N ASN A 241 4.29 -30.46 -25.58
CA ASN A 241 3.47 -31.09 -26.61
C ASN A 241 2.50 -30.09 -27.24
N GLN A 242 1.81 -29.26 -26.44
CA GLN A 242 0.94 -28.20 -26.95
C GLN A 242 1.69 -27.14 -27.77
N PHE A 243 2.89 -26.75 -27.33
CA PHE A 243 3.74 -25.82 -28.07
C PHE A 243 4.17 -26.41 -29.42
N ALA A 244 4.58 -27.67 -29.44
CA ALA A 244 4.94 -28.37 -30.67
C ALA A 244 3.77 -28.44 -31.66
N LEU A 245 2.56 -28.79 -31.20
CA LEU A 245 1.36 -28.85 -32.03
C LEU A 245 0.97 -27.50 -32.64
N LYS A 246 1.12 -26.40 -31.89
CA LYS A 246 0.85 -25.04 -32.41
C LYS A 246 1.86 -24.59 -33.45
N ASN A 247 3.14 -24.95 -33.31
CA ASN A 247 4.20 -24.55 -34.25
C ASN A 247 4.30 -25.45 -35.48
N ALA A 248 3.90 -26.73 -35.39
CA ALA A 248 3.83 -27.63 -36.54
C ALA A 248 2.90 -27.12 -37.66
N ARG A 249 1.88 -26.33 -37.30
CA ARG A 249 0.96 -25.68 -38.26
C ARG A 249 1.56 -24.47 -39.00
N ARG A 250 2.70 -23.92 -38.54
CA ARG A 250 3.40 -22.84 -39.28
C ARG A 250 4.25 -23.39 -40.43
N THR A 251 4.77 -24.61 -40.30
CA THR A 251 5.59 -25.25 -41.34
C THR A 251 4.76 -25.65 -42.56
N SER A 252 3.48 -26.02 -42.39
CA SER A 252 2.61 -26.40 -43.51
C SER A 252 2.10 -25.23 -44.35
N ARG A 253 2.22 -23.97 -43.89
CA ARG A 253 1.84 -22.76 -44.66
C ARG A 253 3.01 -22.11 -45.41
N ILE A 254 4.24 -22.55 -45.18
CA ILE A 254 5.45 -22.05 -45.89
C ILE A 254 5.78 -22.94 -47.10
N LEU A 255 5.13 -24.09 -47.23
CA LEU A 255 5.33 -25.07 -48.31
C LEU A 255 4.15 -25.15 -49.31
N SER A 256 3.27 -24.16 -49.35
CA SER A 256 2.16 -24.05 -50.32
C SER A 256 2.36 -22.91 -51.31
#